data_AF-A0A6B3HB88-F1
#
_entry.id   AF-A0A6B3HB88-F1
#
_cell.length_a   1.000
_cell.length_b   1.000
_cell.length_c   1.000
_cell.angle_alpha   90.00
_cell.angle_beta   90.00
_cell.angle_gamma   90.00
#
_symmetry.space_group_name_H-M   'P 1'
#
loop_
_entity.id
_entity.type
_entity.pdbx_description
1 polymer ?
#
loop_
_entity_poly.entity_id
_entity_poly.type
_entity_poly.pdbx_seq_one_letter_code
_entity_poly.pdbx_strand_id
1 'polypeptide(L)' 'LKHFAGQGAAVGGRNSAATELGLRELREIHLEAALAGVRAGAAGVMAAYNEFDGLPCAANRDLLTGILR' A
#
# COMPACT_ATOMS: atom_id res chain seq x y z
N LEU A 1 -5.60 -5.50 8.64
CA LEU A 1 -5.33 -5.70 7.21
C LEU A 1 -3.86 -5.38 6.89
N LYS A 2 -3.19 -6.14 6.03
CA LYS A 2 -1.77 -5.91 5.70
C LYS A 2 -1.39 -6.49 4.33
N HIS A 3 -0.34 -6.02 3.67
CA HIS A 3 0.48 -4.85 4.02
C HIS A 3 0.06 -3.66 3.15
N PHE A 4 -0.20 -2.50 3.76
CA PHE A 4 -0.73 -1.30 3.10
C PHE A 4 0.43 -0.35 2.72
N ALA A 5 0.82 -0.21 1.45
CA ALA A 5 0.22 -0.82 0.26
C ALA A 5 1.27 -1.22 -0.78
N GLY A 6 0.89 -2.08 -1.73
CA GLY A 6 1.72 -2.40 -2.89
C GLY A 6 2.88 -3.38 -2.63
N GLN A 7 3.05 -3.93 -1.42
CA GLN A 7 4.17 -4.83 -1.07
C GLN A 7 4.37 -6.00 -2.06
N GLY A 8 3.28 -6.52 -2.64
CA GLY A 8 3.35 -7.63 -3.61
C GLY A 8 3.93 -7.26 -4.97
N ALA A 9 4.07 -5.97 -5.29
CA ALA A 9 4.59 -5.47 -6.56
C ALA A 9 6.08 -5.08 -6.50
N ALA A 10 6.80 -5.54 -5.47
CA ALA A 10 8.21 -5.22 -5.30
C ALA A 10 9.04 -5.73 -6.50
N VAL A 11 9.94 -4.87 -6.98
CA VAL A 11 10.75 -5.14 -8.18
C VAL A 11 11.53 -6.45 -8.03
N GLY A 12 11.46 -7.29 -9.07
CA GLY A 12 12.14 -8.58 -9.12
C GLY A 12 11.62 -9.61 -8.10
N GLY A 13 10.44 -9.38 -7.50
CA GLY A 13 9.89 -10.24 -6.46
C GLY A 13 10.70 -10.25 -5.17
N ARG A 14 11.59 -9.27 -4.98
CA ARG A 14 12.46 -9.19 -3.80
C ARG A 14 11.72 -8.51 -2.66
N ASN A 15 11.63 -9.19 -1.53
CA ASN A 15 10.96 -8.64 -0.36
C ASN A 15 11.59 -7.32 0.09
N SER A 16 10.74 -6.33 0.41
CA SER A 16 11.11 -4.97 0.82
C SER A 16 11.88 -4.15 -0.22
N ALA A 17 11.96 -4.60 -1.48
CA ALA A 17 12.48 -3.77 -2.56
C ALA A 17 11.52 -2.61 -2.90
N ALA A 18 12.01 -1.68 -3.71
CA ALA A 18 11.21 -0.60 -4.28
C ALA A 18 10.00 -1.12 -5.06
N THR A 19 8.98 -0.27 -5.22
CA THR A 19 7.85 -0.55 -6.10
C THR A 19 7.76 0.50 -7.20
N GLU A 20 7.59 0.08 -8.44
CA GLU A 20 7.40 0.99 -9.59
C GLU A 20 5.90 1.16 -9.90
N LEU A 21 5.10 1.33 -8.84
CA LEU A 21 3.65 1.46 -8.99
C LEU A 21 3.28 2.90 -9.36
N GLY A 22 2.47 3.04 -10.40
CA GLY A 22 1.76 4.29 -10.66
C GLY A 22 0.56 4.46 -9.73
N LEU A 23 0.13 5.71 -9.50
CA LEU A 23 -1.02 6.00 -8.62
C LEU A 23 -2.33 5.34 -9.11
N ARG A 24 -2.52 5.23 -10.42
CA ARG A 24 -3.71 4.57 -11.01
C ARG A 24 -3.70 3.07 -10.68
N GLU A 25 -2.60 2.39 -10.98
CA GLU A 25 -2.44 0.96 -10.71
C GLU A 25 -2.54 0.65 -9.22
N LEU A 26 -1.93 1.47 -8.37
CA LEU A 26 -2.05 1.37 -6.93
C LEU A 26 -3.54 1.35 -6.53
N ARG A 27 -4.33 2.30 -7.03
CA ARG A 27 -5.76 2.43 -6.70
C ARG A 27 -6.61 1.28 -7.24
N GLU A 28 -6.47 0.97 -8.52
CA GLU A 28 -7.38 0.05 -9.22
C GLU A 28 -7.06 -1.43 -8.96
N ILE A 29 -5.81 -1.76 -8.63
CA ILE A 29 -5.37 -3.16 -8.46
C ILE A 29 -4.99 -3.45 -7.01
N HIS A 30 -4.12 -2.65 -6.41
CA HIS A 30 -3.51 -3.00 -5.13
C HIS A 30 -4.32 -2.57 -3.91
N LEU A 31 -5.13 -1.52 -4.04
CA LEU A 31 -5.94 -1.00 -2.93
C LEU A 31 -7.32 -1.63 -2.83
N GLU A 32 -7.82 -2.31 -3.86
CA GLU A 32 -9.16 -2.94 -3.83
C GLU A 32 -9.31 -3.96 -2.69
N ALA A 33 -8.30 -4.81 -2.48
CA ALA A 33 -8.31 -5.75 -1.35
C ALA A 33 -8.25 -5.04 0.00
N ALA A 34 -7.51 -3.93 0.08
CA ALA A 34 -7.45 -3.10 1.29
C ALA A 34 -8.82 -2.47 1.60
N LEU A 35 -9.46 -1.90 0.58
CA LEU A 35 -10.79 -1.30 0.66
C LEU A 35 -11.84 -2.33 1.10
N ALA A 36 -11.82 -3.53 0.51
CA ALA A 36 -12.72 -4.62 0.89
C ALA A 36 -12.55 -5.02 2.36
N GLY A 37 -11.31 -5.18 2.85
CA GLY A 37 -11.07 -5.54 4.24
C GLY A 37 -11.42 -4.43 5.24
N VAL A 38 -11.25 -3.16 4.87
CA VAL A 38 -11.72 -2.02 5.67
C VAL A 38 -13.25 -2.03 5.74
N ARG A 39 -13.95 -2.20 4.60
CA ARG A 39 -15.42 -2.30 4.55
C ARG A 39 -15.97 -3.49 5.33
N ALA A 40 -15.20 -4.57 5.43
CA ALA A 40 -15.53 -5.73 6.26
C ALA A 40 -15.30 -5.52 7.76
N GLY A 41 -14.85 -4.34 8.19
CA GLY A 41 -14.68 -3.98 9.61
C GLY A 41 -13.28 -4.23 10.18
N ALA A 42 -12.23 -4.25 9.35
CA ALA A 42 -10.86 -4.31 9.86
C ALA A 42 -10.58 -3.13 10.81
N ALA A 43 -10.19 -3.43 12.05
CA ALA A 43 -9.90 -2.43 13.09
C ALA A 43 -8.64 -1.58 12.81
N GLY A 44 -7.80 -1.99 11.87
CA GLY A 44 -6.60 -1.26 11.49
C GLY A 44 -5.85 -1.89 10.32
N VAL A 45 -4.88 -1.13 9.80
CA VAL A 45 -3.98 -1.55 8.74
C VAL A 45 -2.52 -1.50 9.23
N MET A 46 -1.68 -2.38 8.67
CA MET A 46 -0.23 -2.37 8.88
C MET A 46 0.42 -1.83 7.62
N ALA A 47 1.27 -0.82 7.76
CA ALA A 47 2.03 -0.24 6.65
C ALA A 47 2.95 -1.29 6.00
N ALA A 48 3.17 -1.16 4.69
CA ALA A 48 4.11 -1.97 3.95
C ALA A 48 5.57 -1.54 4.19
N TYR A 49 6.50 -2.44 3.89
CA TYR A 49 7.93 -2.21 4.08
C TYR A 49 8.55 -1.46 2.90
N ASN A 50 7.95 -1.56 1.71
CA ASN A 50 8.42 -0.89 0.50
C ASN A 50 8.20 0.63 0.56
N GLU A 51 8.78 1.31 -0.42
CA GLU A 51 8.48 2.69 -0.75
C GLU A 51 7.45 2.79 -1.88
N PHE A 52 6.74 3.91 -1.94
CA PHE A 52 5.86 4.30 -3.02
C PHE A 52 6.15 5.76 -3.36
N ASP A 53 6.52 6.01 -4.62
CA ASP A 53 6.89 7.32 -5.16
C ASP A 53 8.00 8.03 -4.35
N GLY A 54 9.05 7.28 -4.03
CA GLY A 54 10.22 7.73 -3.28
C GLY A 54 10.06 7.76 -1.76
N LEU A 55 8.86 7.47 -1.23
CA LEU A 55 8.57 7.59 0.20
C LEU A 55 8.23 6.22 0.82
N PRO A 56 8.92 5.82 1.92
CA PRO A 56 8.56 4.61 2.67
C PRO A 56 7.08 4.63 3.06
N CYS A 57 6.33 3.55 2.84
CA CYS A 57 4.90 3.52 3.13
C CYS A 57 4.58 3.86 4.59
N ALA A 58 5.46 3.48 5.52
CA ALA A 58 5.32 3.79 6.94
C ALA A 58 5.45 5.30 7.27
N ALA A 59 6.08 6.09 6.40
CA ALA A 59 6.24 7.54 6.53
C ALA A 59 5.39 8.35 5.53
N ASN A 60 4.67 7.68 4.63
CA ASN A 60 3.93 8.33 3.55
C ASN A 60 2.56 8.85 4.07
N ARG A 61 2.48 10.15 4.33
CA ARG A 61 1.25 10.81 4.82
C ARG A 61 0.11 10.76 3.81
N ASP A 62 0.41 10.89 2.52
CA ASP A 62 -0.61 10.86 1.47
C ASP A 62 -1.25 9.48 1.39
N LEU A 63 -0.47 8.41 1.59
CA LEU A 63 -0.97 7.06 1.69
C LEU A 63 -1.78 6.83 2.99
N LEU A 64 -1.18 7.12 4.16
CA LEU A 64 -1.75 6.77 5.47
C LEU A 64 -2.85 7.72 5.97
N THR A 65 -2.98 8.89 5.35
CA THR A 65 -4.01 9.88 5.70
C THR A 65 -4.82 10.28 4.47
N GLY A 66 -4.18 10.66 3.37
CA GLY A 66 -4.90 11.14 2.18
C GLY A 66 -5.70 10.08 1.43
N ILE A 67 -5.29 8.82 1.50
CA ILE A 67 -5.98 7.69 0.85
C ILE A 67 -6.71 6.83 1.88
N LEU A 68 -6.05 6.51 3.01
CA LEU A 68 -6.60 5.58 4.00
C LEU A 68 -7.78 6.14 4.81
N ARG A 69 -7.81 7.46 5.06
CA ARG A 69 -8.80 8.14 5.92
C ARG A 69 -9.62 9.12 5.11
#